data_AF-A0A2E4YUL2-F1
#
_entry.id   AF-A0A2E4YUL2-F1
#
_cell.length_a   1.000
_cell.length_b   1.000
_cell.length_c   1.000
_cell.angle_alpha   90.00
_cell.angle_beta   90.00
_cell.angle_gamma   90.00
#
_symmetry.space_group_name_H-M   'P 1'
#
loop_
_entity.id
_entity.type
_entity.pdbx_description
1 polymer ?
#
loop_
_entity_poly.entity_id
_entity_poly.type
_entity_poly.pdbx_seq_one_letter_code
_entity_poly.pdbx_strand_id
1 'polypeptide(L)' 'MAKKSVASLQKGGGKQHSKVIKMVKSPKTGAYSFKEEIVSNQQVNDWFNKK' A
#
# COMPACT_ATOMS: atom_id res chain seq x y z
N MET A 1 -8.80 33.52 28.17
CA MET A 1 -9.32 32.25 27.65
C MET A 1 -8.58 31.93 26.35
N ALA A 2 -7.48 31.16 26.43
CA ALA A 2 -6.69 30.84 25.25
C ALA A 2 -7.42 29.75 24.44
N LYS A 3 -7.96 30.12 23.27
CA LYS A 3 -8.49 29.15 22.31
C LYS A 3 -7.32 28.32 21.79
N LYS A 4 -6.97 27.24 22.48
CA LYS A 4 -6.09 26.20 21.93
C LYS A 4 -6.85 25.60 20.76
N SER A 5 -6.50 26.00 19.53
CA SER A 5 -6.92 25.26 18.36
C SER A 5 -6.29 23.87 18.49
N VAL A 6 -7.10 22.88 18.86
CA VAL A 6 -6.68 21.49 18.79
C VAL A 6 -6.55 21.20 17.30
N ALA A 7 -5.30 21.13 16.82
CA ALA A 7 -5.02 20.65 15.48
C ALA A 7 -5.68 19.28 15.36
N SER A 8 -6.72 19.17 14.53
CA SER A 8 -7.29 17.89 14.15
C SER A 8 -6.21 17.16 13.35
N LEU A 9 -5.35 16.40 14.02
CA LEU A 9 -4.60 15.33 13.36
C LEU A 9 -5.63 14.54 12.57
N GLN A 10 -5.48 14.47 11.25
CA GLN A 10 -6.35 13.67 10.40
C GLN A 10 -6.27 12.21 10.85
N LYS A 11 -7.13 11.85 11.81
CA LYS A 11 -7.36 10.51 12.33
C LYS A 11 -7.98 9.68 11.21
N GLY A 12 -7.21 9.32 10.19
CA GLY A 12 -7.73 8.45 9.14
C GLY A 12 -6.94 8.39 7.84
N GLY A 13 -6.07 9.35 7.53
CA GLY A 13 -5.38 9.36 6.22
C GLY A 13 -4.22 8.36 6.11
N GLY A 14 -3.44 8.19 7.17
CA GLY A 14 -2.20 7.41 7.11
C GLY A 14 -2.37 5.88 7.05
N LYS A 15 -3.57 5.34 7.29
CA LYS A 15 -3.85 3.89 7.34
C LYS A 15 -4.58 3.35 6.11
N GLN A 16 -4.73 4.15 5.05
CA GLN A 16 -5.52 3.76 3.88
C GLN A 16 -4.72 3.06 2.79
N HIS A 17 -3.40 2.94 2.96
CA HIS A 17 -2.53 2.31 1.97
C HIS A 17 -1.76 1.14 2.58
N SER A 18 -1.70 0.07 1.81
CA SER A 18 -0.95 -1.14 2.13
C SER A 18 0.13 -1.35 1.08
N LYS A 19 1.34 -1.70 1.53
CA LYS A 19 2.39 -2.15 0.62
C LYS A 19 2.09 -3.60 0.26
N VAL A 20 1.87 -3.86 -1.02
CA VAL A 20 1.67 -5.20 -1.58
C VAL A 20 2.96 -5.69 -2.20
N ILE A 21 3.33 -6.93 -1.91
CA ILE A 21 4.57 -7.56 -2.38
C ILE A 21 4.20 -8.90 -3.02
N LYS A 22 4.51 -9.08 -4.30
CA LYS A 22 4.29 -10.35 -5.03
C LYS A 22 5.62 -10.86 -5.59
N MET A 23 5.86 -12.15 -5.43
CA MET A 23 6.96 -12.81 -6.13
C MET A 23 6.58 -13.03 -7.60
N VAL A 24 7.43 -12.54 -8.50
CA VAL A 24 7.33 -12.75 -9.94
C VAL A 24 8.57 -13.49 -10.41
N LYS A 25 8.36 -14.51 -11.25
CA LYS A 25 9.45 -15.27 -11.85
C LYS A 25 9.96 -14.53 -13.07
N SER A 26 11.25 -14.24 -13.11
CA SER A 26 11.93 -13.66 -14.27
C SER A 26 11.87 -14.65 -15.44
N PRO A 27 11.30 -14.28 -16.60
CA PRO A 27 11.23 -15.16 -17.77
C PRO A 27 12.61 -15.43 -18.37
N LYS A 28 13.59 -14.54 -18.15
CA LYS A 28 14.93 -14.63 -18.72
C LYS A 28 15.87 -15.53 -17.92
N THR A 29 15.78 -15.48 -16.59
CA THR A 29 16.76 -16.13 -15.70
C THR A 29 16.14 -17.18 -14.78
N GLY A 30 14.81 -17.29 -14.74
CA GLY A 30 14.11 -18.19 -13.82
C GLY A 30 14.19 -17.79 -12.35
N ALA A 31 14.92 -16.72 -12.01
CA ALA A 31 15.02 -16.19 -10.67
C ALA A 31 13.71 -15.55 -10.21
N TYR A 32 13.45 -15.59 -8.90
CA TYR A 32 12.33 -14.88 -8.30
C TYR A 32 12.74 -13.45 -7.96
N SER A 33 11.90 -12.50 -8.33
CA SER A 33 12.03 -11.09 -7.97
C SER A 33 10.76 -10.63 -7.27
N PHE A 34 10.88 -9.61 -6.43
CA PHE A 34 9.74 -9.02 -5.75
C PHE A 34 9.24 -7.82 -6.54
N LYS A 35 7.93 -7.79 -6.82
CA LYS A 35 7.25 -6.58 -7.30
C LYS A 35 6.51 -5.97 -6.11
N GLU A 36 6.87 -4.73 -5.78
CA GLU A 36 6.27 -3.96 -4.68
C GLU A 36 5.45 -2.80 -5.23
N GLU A 37 4.29 -2.54 -4.65
CA GLU A 37 3.46 -1.38 -4.96
C GLU A 37 2.73 -0.90 -3.70
N ILE A 38 2.46 0.40 -3.60
CA ILE A 38 1.64 0.97 -2.51
C ILE A 38 0.24 1.19 -3.08
N VAL A 39 -0.73 0.40 -2.61
CA VAL A 39 -2.11 0.44 -3.09
C VAL A 39 -3.06 0.82 -1.97
N SER A 40 -4.22 1.38 -2.31
CA SER A 40 -5.27 1.59 -1.30
C SER A 40 -5.76 0.25 -0.76
N ASN A 41 -6.14 0.19 0.52
CA ASN A 41 -6.59 -1.05 1.18
C ASN A 41 -7.75 -1.75 0.44
N GLN A 42 -8.60 -0.99 -0.25
CA GLN A 42 -9.71 -1.54 -1.02
C GLN A 42 -9.25 -2.27 -2.29
N GLN A 43 -8.11 -1.88 -2.84
CA GLN A 43 -7.58 -2.37 -4.13
C GLN A 43 -6.53 -3.47 -3.96
N VAL A 44 -6.22 -3.87 -2.72
CA VAL A 44 -5.22 -4.91 -2.43
C VAL A 44 -5.58 -6.23 -3.11
N ASN A 45 -6.84 -6.67 -3.00
CA ASN A 45 -7.30 -7.93 -3.57
C ASN A 45 -7.23 -7.92 -5.11
N ASP A 46 -7.68 -6.82 -5.73
CA ASP A 46 -7.65 -6.65 -7.18
C ASP A 46 -6.22 -6.65 -7.73
N TRP A 47 -5.28 -6.07 -6.98
CA TRP A 47 -3.87 -6.07 -7.34
C TRP A 47 -3.27 -7.48 -7.36
N PHE A 48 -3.57 -8.31 -6.36
CA PHE A 48 -3.08 -9.70 -6.32
C PHE A 48 -3.73 -10.60 -7.38
N ASN A 49 -5.00 -10.35 -7.72
CA ASN A 49 -5.76 -11.10 -8.72
C ASN A 49 -5.35 -10.80 -10.17
N LYS A 50 -4.61 -9.71 -10.44
CA LYS A 50 -3.95 -9.50 -11.73
C LYS A 50 -2.93 -10.62 -11.97
N LYS A 51 -3.19 -11.42 -13.00
CA LYS A 51 -2.29 -12.50 -13.45
C LYS A 51 -1.14 -11.95 -14.27
#